data_AF-A0A838WGN6-F1
#
_entry.id   AF-A0A838WGN6-F1
#
_cell.length_a   1.000
_cell.length_b   1.000
_cell.length_c   1.000
_cell.angle_alpha   90.00
_cell.angle_beta   90.00
_cell.angle_gamma   90.00
#
_symmetry.space_group_name_H-M   'P 1'
#
loop_
_entity.id
_entity.type
_entity.pdbx_description
1 polymer ?
#
loop_
_entity_poly.entity_id
_entity_poly.type
_entity_poly.pdbx_seq_one_letter_code
_entity_poly.pdbx_strand_id
1 'polypeptide(L)' 'RWGLYSEASFRNGLKAILGQSFGVEVLNLTLYDQEGEVFGRPEQVELDIIIKNGLTIVCELKSSIDKAGMYVFGRKAEFY' A
#
# COMPACT_ATOMS: atom_id res chain seq x y z
N ARG A 1 -3.37 20.03 -0.14
CA ARG A 1 -2.67 18.75 -0.41
C ARG A 1 -1.38 18.74 0.41
N TRP A 2 -1.42 18.27 1.66
CA TRP A 2 -0.23 18.05 2.52
C TRP A 2 -0.01 16.54 2.73
N GLY A 3 -1.08 15.76 2.89
CA GLY A 3 -1.04 14.30 3.08
C GLY A 3 -0.23 13.54 2.03
N LEU A 4 -0.55 13.72 0.74
CA LEU A 4 0.11 12.99 -0.37
C LEU A 4 1.64 13.19 -0.42
N TYR A 5 2.13 14.41 -0.17
CA TYR A 5 3.58 14.68 -0.15
C TYR A 5 4.25 14.07 1.09
N SER A 6 3.55 14.01 2.22
CA SER A 6 4.06 13.39 3.44
C SER A 6 4.17 11.86 3.30
N GLU A 7 3.16 11.23 2.68
CA GLU A 7 3.12 9.77 2.48
C GLU A 7 4.20 9.32 1.50
N ALA A 8 4.36 10.03 0.38
CA ALA A 8 5.43 9.75 -0.58
C ALA A 8 6.84 9.94 0.03
N SER A 9 7.04 11.00 0.83
CA SER A 9 8.32 11.25 1.50
C SER A 9 8.64 10.17 2.54
N PHE A 10 7.64 9.76 3.34
CA PHE A 10 7.81 8.69 4.32
C PHE A 10 8.12 7.35 3.64
N ARG A 11 7.41 7.02 2.56
CA ARG A 11 7.66 5.83 1.73
C ARG A 11 9.09 5.82 1.19
N ASN A 12 9.56 6.94 0.63
CA ASN A 12 10.91 7.03 0.09
C ASN A 12 11.98 6.81 1.18
N GLY A 13 11.75 7.36 2.38
CA GLY A 13 12.59 7.09 3.55
C GLY A 13 12.61 5.61 3.94
N LEU A 14 11.43 4.98 4.05
CA LEU A 14 11.30 3.54 4.31
C LEU A 14 12.02 2.70 3.26
N LYS A 15 11.82 3.00 1.97
CA LYS A 15 12.46 2.28 0.87
C LYS A 15 13.98 2.39 0.91
N ALA A 16 14.51 3.58 1.23
CA ALA A 16 15.94 3.77 1.38
C ALA A 16 16.51 2.93 2.55
N ILE A 17 15.90 3.03 3.73
CA ILE A 17 16.36 2.33 4.94
C ILE A 17 16.23 0.81 4.76
N LEU A 18 15.05 0.33 4.37
CA LEU A 18 14.75 -1.10 4.25
C LEU A 18 15.50 -1.74 3.07
N GLY A 19 15.56 -1.06 1.93
CA GLY A 19 16.28 -1.53 0.76
C GLY A 19 17.79 -1.62 0.99
N GLN A 20 18.41 -0.54 1.48
CA GLN A 20 19.86 -0.47 1.60
C GLN A 20 20.40 -1.28 2.79
N SER A 21 19.71 -1.26 3.93
CA SER A 21 20.23 -1.89 5.15
C SER A 21 19.78 -3.33 5.34
N PHE A 22 18.63 -3.72 4.76
CA PHE A 22 18.01 -5.02 5.03
C PHE A 22 17.74 -5.85 3.77
N GLY A 23 18.03 -5.33 2.57
CA GLY A 23 17.78 -6.02 1.30
C GLY A 23 16.30 -6.40 1.15
N VAL A 24 15.42 -5.50 1.55
CA VAL A 24 13.96 -5.61 1.47
C VAL A 24 13.48 -4.81 0.27
N GLU A 25 12.58 -5.36 -0.52
CA GLU A 25 11.95 -4.64 -1.62
C GLU A 25 10.68 -3.94 -1.13
N VAL A 26 10.53 -2.66 -1.48
CA VAL A 26 9.33 -1.87 -1.18
C VAL A 26 8.74 -1.37 -2.50
N LEU A 27 7.50 -1.81 -2.77
CA LEU A 27 6.73 -1.50 -3.96
C LEU A 27 5.54 -0.61 -3.62
N ASN A 28 5.16 0.24 -4.56
CA ASN A 28 3.87 0.92 -4.59
C ASN A 28 3.20 0.44 -5.87
N LEU A 29 2.13 -0.33 -5.72
CA LEU A 29 1.41 -0.92 -6.83
C LEU A 29 0.11 -0.17 -7.07
N THR A 30 -0.21 -0.08 -8.34
CA THR A 30 -1.48 0.43 -8.84
C THR A 30 -2.07 -0.65 -9.72
N LEU A 31 -3.16 -1.25 -9.25
CA LEU A 31 -3.90 -2.29 -9.95
C LEU A 31 -5.28 -1.73 -10.33
N TYR A 32 -5.90 -2.30 -11.36
CA TYR A 32 -7.26 -1.93 -11.73
C TYR A 32 -8.19 -3.09 -11.41
N ASP A 33 -9.10 -2.87 -10.46
CA ASP A 33 -10.13 -3.82 -10.06
C ASP A 33 -11.31 -3.66 -11.02
N GLN A 34 -11.46 -4.61 -11.94
CA GLN A 34 -12.50 -4.56 -12.98
C GLN A 34 -13.87 -5.00 -12.45
N GLU A 35 -13.90 -5.89 -11.46
CA GLU A 35 -15.15 -6.47 -10.94
C GLU A 35 -15.71 -5.64 -9.77
N GLY A 36 -14.91 -4.73 -9.22
CA GLY A 36 -15.28 -3.87 -8.11
C GLY A 36 -15.27 -4.59 -6.77
N GLU A 37 -14.40 -5.58 -6.59
CA GLU A 37 -14.21 -6.32 -5.33
C GLU A 37 -13.88 -5.39 -4.15
N VAL A 38 -13.05 -4.37 -4.38
CA VAL A 38 -12.56 -3.46 -3.34
C VAL A 38 -13.51 -2.31 -3.07
N PHE A 39 -14.11 -1.71 -4.09
CA PHE A 39 -14.91 -0.48 -3.95
C PHE A 39 -16.38 -0.62 -4.36
N GLY A 40 -16.81 -1.82 -4.77
CA GLY A 40 -18.16 -2.08 -5.26
C GLY A 40 -18.41 -1.58 -6.69
N ARG A 41 -17.36 -1.15 -7.40
CA ARG A 41 -17.37 -0.70 -8.80
C ARG A 41 -15.97 -0.77 -9.39
N PRO A 42 -15.82 -0.82 -10.73
CA PRO A 42 -14.52 -0.77 -11.36
C PRO A 42 -13.73 0.48 -10.92
N GLU A 43 -12.53 0.29 -10.37
CA GLU A 43 -11.75 1.37 -9.76
C GLU A 43 -10.27 1.02 -9.64
N GLN A 44 -9.43 2.05 -9.59
CA GLN A 44 -8.01 1.89 -9.29
C GLN A 44 -7.77 1.56 -7.81
N VAL A 45 -6.97 0.53 -7.56
CA VAL A 45 -6.55 0.09 -6.24
C VAL A 45 -5.07 0.33 -6.06
N GLU A 46 -4.73 1.15 -5.06
CA GLU A 46 -3.34 1.43 -4.68
C GLU A 46 -2.98 0.69 -3.39
N LEU A 47 -1.79 0.07 -3.41
CA LEU A 47 -1.27 -0.78 -2.34
C LEU A 47 0.23 -0.58 -2.18
N ASP A 48 0.70 -0.75 -0.94
CA ASP A 48 2.12 -0.77 -0.64
C ASP A 48 2.53 -2.17 -0.22
N ILE A 49 3.64 -2.66 -0.78
CA ILE A 49 4.05 -4.05 -0.59
C ILE A 49 5.51 -4.09 -0.18
N ILE A 50 5.78 -4.88 0.85
CA ILE A 50 7.12 -5.16 1.34
C ILE A 50 7.41 -6.64 1.07
N ILE A 51 8.49 -6.92 0.36
CA ILE A 51 8.90 -8.28 -0.02
C ILE A 51 10.28 -8.58 0.56
N LYS A 52 10.39 -9.72 1.26
CA LYS A 52 11.67 -10.22 1.76
C LYS A 52 11.67 -11.74 1.84
N ASN A 53 12.60 -12.40 1.14
CA ASN A 53 12.81 -13.86 1.22
C ASN A 53 11.52 -14.67 0.97
N GLY A 54 10.70 -14.26 0.00
CA GLY A 54 9.42 -14.92 -0.31
C GLY A 54 8.26 -14.54 0.62
N LEU A 55 8.50 -13.81 1.71
CA LEU A 55 7.45 -13.19 2.51
C LEU A 55 6.97 -11.91 1.83
N THR A 56 5.66 -11.81 1.62
CA THR A 56 4.99 -10.61 1.12
C THR A 56 4.13 -10.02 2.23
N ILE A 57 4.33 -8.74 2.50
CA ILE A 57 3.56 -7.99 3.49
C ILE A 57 2.86 -6.84 2.77
N VAL A 58 1.53 -6.86 2.77
CA VAL A 58 0.71 -5.74 2.31
C VAL A 58 0.60 -4.72 3.44
N CYS A 59 0.87 -3.45 3.14
CA CYS A 59 0.73 -2.35 4.08
C CYS A 59 0.09 -1.13 3.40
N GLU A 60 -0.40 -0.20 4.21
CA GLU A 60 -0.91 1.07 3.71
C GLU A 60 -0.42 2.21 4.60
N LEU A 61 0.28 3.15 3.99
CA LEU A 61 0.79 4.34 4.69
C LEU A 61 -0.25 5.46 4.58
N LYS A 62 -0.80 5.86 5.73
CA LYS A 62 -1.71 7.00 5.84
C LYS A 62 -1.37 7.84 7.06
N SER A 63 -1.57 9.15 6.94
CA SER A 63 -1.45 10.07 8.08
C SER A 63 -2.48 9.81 9.19
N SER A 64 -3.63 9.22 8.86
CA SER A 64 -4.63 8.70 9.79
C SER A 64 -5.57 7.72 9.06
N ILE A 65 -6.19 6.80 9.80
CA ILE A 65 -7.19 5.87 9.25
C ILE A 65 -8.40 5.78 10.18
N ASP A 66 -9.59 5.79 9.60
CA ASP A 66 -10.84 5.56 10.29
C ASP A 66 -11.27 4.08 10.13
N LYS A 67 -12.41 3.71 10.75
CA LYS A 67 -12.91 2.32 10.68
C LYS A 67 -13.23 1.91 9.24
N ALA A 68 -13.81 2.80 8.45
CA ALA A 68 -14.13 2.52 7.05
C ALA A 68 -12.87 2.26 6.22
N GLY A 69 -11.84 3.10 6.41
CA GLY A 69 -10.52 2.92 5.81
C GLY A 69 -9.89 1.58 6.16
N MET A 70 -10.02 1.12 7.40
CA MET A 70 -9.54 -0.22 7.79
C MET A 70 -10.25 -1.36 7.06
N TYR A 71 -11.56 -1.29 6.87
CA TYR A 71 -12.29 -2.30 6.09
C TYR A 71 -11.93 -2.25 4.60
N VAL A 72 -11.72 -1.06 4.05
CA VAL A 72 -11.21 -0.90 2.68
C VAL A 72 -9.82 -1.53 2.56
N PHE A 73 -8.92 -1.26 3.50
CA PHE A 73 -7.58 -1.87 3.50
C PHE A 73 -7.63 -3.40 3.52
N GLY A 74 -8.51 -3.99 4.33
CA GLY A 74 -8.72 -5.45 4.35
C GLY A 74 -9.11 -5.99 2.97
N ARG A 75 -10.08 -5.37 2.30
CA ARG A 75 -10.48 -5.78 0.94
C ARG A 75 -9.37 -5.59 -0.09
N LYS A 76 -8.59 -4.50 0.02
CA LYS A 76 -7.42 -4.31 -0.84
C LYS A 76 -6.38 -5.41 -0.65
N ALA A 77 -6.17 -5.87 0.59
CA ALA A 77 -5.23 -6.94 0.89
C ALA A 77 -5.72 -8.32 0.42
N GLU A 78 -7.04 -8.56 0.41
CA GLU A 78 -7.65 -9.77 -0.17
C GLU A 78 -7.61 -9.78 -1.70
N PHE A 79 -7.68 -8.60 -2.34
CA PHE A 79 -7.63 -8.43 -3.79
C PHE A 79 -6.24 -8.69 -4.40
N TYR A 80 -5.17 -8.54 -3.61
CA TYR A 80 -3.79 -8.78 -4.04
C TYR A 80 -3.37 -10.23 -3.81
#